data_AF-A0AA88L2R4-F1
#
_entry.id   AF-A0AA88L2R4-F1
#
_cell.length_a   1.000
_cell.length_b   1.000
_cell.length_c   1.000
_cell.angle_alpha   90.00
_cell.angle_beta   90.00
_cell.angle_gamma   90.00
#
_symmetry.space_group_name_H-M   'P 1'
#
loop_
_entity.id
_entity.type
_entity.pdbx_description
1 polymer ?
#
loop_
_entity_poly.entity_id
_entity_poly.type
_entity_poly.pdbx_seq_one_letter_code
_entity_poly.pdbx_strand_id
1 'polypeptide(L)'
;MGKPKKFNRTSLPRKQQVRIRKDVNNYVAADDDELSKQLFGTSLNLSEESGSSGESEPEHSSFDDSPGTISAAFPVAMWDVEQCDPKRCTGRKLARHNLVKLLRLGQRFGGLVLTPVGELCVSPKDRLTLIDHGAAVVDCSWAKLEETPFGRMKAGYPRLLPYLVAANPVNYGKPCKLSCVEALAAVFYICGFKDLAQSYLSKFKWGKTFITLNFELLEKYSSSSSSEEILRIQNEYLAEAEEEKLHRG
;
A
#
# COMPACT_ATOMS: atom_id res chain seq x y z
N MET A 1 -8.53 -20.23 -37.32
CA MET A 1 -7.89 -20.18 -35.99
C MET A 1 -6.75 -19.16 -36.02
N GLY A 2 -6.98 -17.95 -35.52
CA GLY A 2 -5.97 -16.88 -35.50
C GLY A 2 -5.10 -16.99 -34.26
N LYS A 3 -3.77 -16.97 -34.42
CA LYS A 3 -2.80 -16.96 -33.31
C LYS A 3 -2.99 -15.69 -32.46
N PRO A 4 -2.90 -15.75 -31.12
CA PRO A 4 -3.02 -14.55 -30.29
C PRO A 4 -1.85 -13.60 -30.54
N LYS A 5 -2.18 -12.31 -30.77
CA LYS A 5 -1.21 -11.22 -30.94
C LYS A 5 -0.39 -11.08 -29.65
N LYS A 6 0.94 -11.15 -29.77
CA LYS A 6 1.86 -10.82 -28.67
C LYS A 6 1.71 -9.33 -28.35
N PHE A 7 1.21 -9.01 -27.16
CA PHE A 7 1.21 -7.63 -26.64
C PHE A 7 2.66 -7.16 -26.52
N ASN A 8 3.00 -6.11 -27.27
CA ASN A 8 4.34 -5.53 -27.26
C ASN A 8 4.50 -4.74 -25.96
N ARG A 9 5.40 -5.21 -25.09
CA ARG A 9 5.74 -4.58 -23.81
C ARG A 9 6.54 -3.32 -24.10
N THR A 10 5.91 -2.15 -24.10
CA THR A 10 6.66 -0.88 -24.04
C THR A 10 7.13 -0.67 -22.61
N SER A 11 8.23 -1.32 -22.25
CA SER A 11 9.01 -1.00 -21.05
C SER A 11 9.68 0.35 -21.25
N LEU A 12 9.63 1.19 -20.22
CA LEU A 12 10.36 2.46 -20.21
C LEU A 12 11.87 2.22 -20.32
N PRO A 13 12.65 3.17 -20.86
CA PRO A 13 14.10 3.04 -20.96
C PRO A 13 14.73 2.72 -19.61
N ARG A 14 15.69 1.79 -19.58
CA ARG A 14 16.38 1.30 -18.36
C ARG A 14 16.93 2.42 -17.46
N LYS A 15 17.40 3.53 -18.05
CA LYS A 15 17.90 4.70 -17.30
C LYS A 15 16.79 5.39 -16.50
N GLN A 16 15.59 5.47 -17.09
CA GLN A 16 14.42 6.07 -16.44
C GLN A 16 13.96 5.18 -15.29
N GLN A 17 13.81 3.87 -15.52
CA GLN A 17 13.47 2.88 -14.50
C GLN A 17 14.42 2.89 -13.28
N VAL A 18 15.73 3.02 -13.51
CA VAL A 18 16.73 3.13 -12.42
C VAL A 18 16.54 4.43 -11.62
N ARG A 19 16.21 5.54 -12.27
CA ARG A 19 15.91 6.82 -11.60
C ARG A 19 14.65 6.72 -10.75
N ILE A 20 13.56 6.16 -11.29
CA ILE A 20 12.30 5.92 -10.57
C ILE A 20 12.55 5.13 -9.28
N ARG A 21 13.31 4.03 -9.40
CA ARG A 21 13.63 3.19 -8.25
C ARG A 21 14.50 3.90 -7.22
N LYS A 22 15.46 4.73 -7.64
CA LYS A 22 16.27 5.55 -6.73
C LYS A 22 15.44 6.61 -6.03
N ASP A 23 14.57 7.32 -6.74
CA ASP A 23 13.74 8.38 -6.16
C ASP A 23 12.78 7.81 -5.12
N VAL A 24 12.11 6.68 -5.38
CA VAL A 24 11.26 6.01 -4.39
C VAL A 24 12.09 5.41 -3.25
N ASN A 25 13.19 4.69 -3.56
CA ASN A 25 13.99 4.05 -2.52
C ASN A 25 14.75 5.03 -1.64
N ASN A 26 15.12 6.22 -2.12
CA ASN A 26 15.77 7.24 -1.30
C ASN A 26 14.86 7.69 -0.15
N TYR A 27 13.54 7.70 -0.33
CA TYR A 27 12.59 7.97 0.75
C TYR A 27 12.29 6.75 1.63
N VAL A 28 12.35 5.53 1.07
CA VAL A 28 12.23 4.29 1.86
C VAL A 28 13.48 4.05 2.73
N ALA A 29 14.65 4.46 2.26
CA ALA A 29 15.94 4.33 2.94
C ALA A 29 16.26 5.50 3.88
N ALA A 30 15.47 6.58 3.85
CA ALA A 30 15.50 7.64 4.85
C ALA A 30 14.86 7.16 6.17
N ASP A 31 15.42 6.10 6.76
CA ASP A 31 15.39 5.91 8.20
C ASP A 31 16.48 6.81 8.77
N ASP A 32 16.09 8.03 9.15
CA ASP A 32 16.64 8.61 10.36
C ASP A 32 15.51 9.30 11.11
N ASP A 33 15.44 8.96 12.38
CA ASP A 33 14.43 9.27 13.39
C ASP A 33 14.16 10.79 13.54
N GLU A 34 14.92 11.62 12.83
CA GLU A 34 14.92 13.08 12.83
C GLU A 34 13.82 13.66 11.91
N LEU A 35 13.62 13.12 10.71
CA LEU A 35 12.62 13.65 9.76
C LEU A 35 11.18 13.50 10.26
N SER A 36 10.89 12.38 10.96
CA SER A 36 9.56 12.08 11.52
C SER A 36 9.29 12.81 12.84
N LYS A 37 10.32 13.03 13.69
CA LYS A 37 10.18 13.81 14.93
C LYS A 37 10.01 15.30 14.66
N GLN A 38 10.68 15.80 13.63
CA GLN A 38 10.68 17.22 13.27
C GLN A 38 9.44 17.64 12.47
N LEU A 39 8.76 16.68 11.81
CA LEU A 39 7.49 16.90 11.08
C LEU A 39 6.23 16.88 11.97
N PHE A 40 6.22 16.08 13.02
CA PHE A 40 4.99 15.78 13.80
C PHE A 40 5.14 16.00 15.30
N GLY A 41 6.21 16.69 15.72
CA GLY A 41 6.47 17.06 17.11
C GLY A 41 5.57 18.18 17.61
N THR A 42 4.26 17.94 17.72
CA THR A 42 3.41 18.67 18.67
C THR A 42 2.33 17.74 19.24
N SER A 43 2.40 17.61 20.56
CA SER A 43 1.64 16.74 21.44
C SER A 43 0.13 16.71 21.21
N LEU A 44 -0.43 15.50 21.05
CA LEU A 44 -1.78 15.19 21.51
C LEU A 44 -1.67 14.08 22.54
N ASN A 45 -1.60 14.50 23.81
CA ASN A 45 -1.83 13.63 24.96
C ASN A 45 -3.28 13.12 24.90
N LEU A 46 -3.49 11.87 24.49
CA LEU A 46 -4.69 11.14 24.91
C LEU A 46 -4.35 10.42 26.22
N SER A 47 -4.87 10.98 27.30
CA SER A 47 -4.83 10.43 28.65
C SER A 47 -5.36 9.01 28.69
N GLU A 48 -4.56 8.14 29.31
CA GLU A 48 -4.95 6.81 29.77
C GLU A 48 -6.07 6.94 30.81
N GLU A 49 -7.20 6.28 30.59
CA GLU A 49 -8.06 5.87 31.69
C GLU A 49 -8.12 4.35 31.74
N SER A 50 -7.51 3.84 32.80
CA SER A 50 -7.62 2.49 33.32
C SER A 50 -9.00 2.28 33.95
N GLY A 51 -9.79 1.37 33.39
CA GLY A 51 -11.04 0.89 33.97
C GLY A 51 -11.08 -0.64 33.91
N SER A 52 -10.77 -1.28 35.03
CA SER A 52 -10.88 -2.72 35.26
C SER A 52 -12.29 -3.08 35.71
N SER A 53 -13.01 -3.88 34.92
CA SER A 53 -13.97 -4.84 35.44
C SER A 53 -14.28 -5.86 34.35
N GLY A 54 -14.05 -7.14 34.69
CA GLY A 54 -14.46 -8.25 33.86
C GLY A 54 -15.96 -8.46 33.96
N GLU A 55 -16.58 -8.81 32.84
CA GLU A 55 -17.80 -9.58 32.78
C GLU A 55 -17.92 -10.22 31.39
N SER A 56 -18.44 -11.43 31.41
CA SER A 56 -18.57 -12.43 30.34
C SER A 56 -19.30 -11.95 29.09
N GLU A 57 -18.73 -12.21 27.91
CA GLU A 57 -19.38 -12.05 26.61
C GLU A 57 -20.45 -13.15 26.40
N PRO A 58 -21.69 -12.82 26.01
CA PRO A 58 -22.59 -13.79 25.40
C PRO A 58 -22.29 -13.89 23.90
N GLU A 59 -22.13 -15.11 23.40
CA GLU A 59 -22.15 -15.38 21.97
C GLU A 59 -23.55 -15.04 21.41
N HIS A 60 -23.65 -13.89 20.75
CA HIS A 60 -24.78 -13.58 19.88
C HIS A 60 -24.29 -13.58 18.43
N SER A 61 -24.73 -14.61 17.70
CA SER A 61 -24.67 -14.66 16.24
C SER A 61 -25.50 -13.53 15.66
N SER A 62 -24.88 -12.37 15.41
CA SER A 62 -25.45 -11.38 14.51
C SER A 62 -25.07 -11.78 13.09
N PHE A 63 -26.07 -12.27 12.36
CA PHE A 63 -26.13 -12.11 10.91
C PHE A 63 -25.95 -10.62 10.62
N ASP A 64 -24.74 -10.20 10.26
CA ASP A 64 -24.45 -8.85 9.78
C ASP A 64 -24.96 -8.72 8.34
N ASP A 65 -26.24 -8.40 8.23
CA ASP A 65 -26.85 -7.83 7.03
C ASP A 65 -26.39 -6.36 6.89
N SER A 66 -25.10 -6.17 6.61
CA SER A 66 -24.56 -4.87 6.20
C SER A 66 -24.76 -4.70 4.69
N PRO A 67 -25.38 -3.60 4.23
CA PRO A 67 -25.66 -3.39 2.82
C PRO A 67 -24.36 -3.30 2.01
N GLY A 68 -24.16 -4.27 1.11
CA GLY A 68 -23.22 -4.20 -0.01
C GLY A 68 -21.73 -4.28 0.35
N THR A 69 -21.23 -5.45 0.77
CA THR A 69 -19.76 -5.68 0.83
C THR A 69 -19.19 -5.62 -0.59
N ILE A 70 -18.53 -4.50 -0.93
CA ILE A 70 -17.83 -4.31 -2.20
C ILE A 70 -16.64 -5.27 -2.24
N SER A 71 -16.75 -6.31 -3.06
CA SER A 71 -15.69 -7.29 -3.32
C SER A 71 -14.93 -6.93 -4.60
N ALA A 72 -13.65 -7.31 -4.66
CA ALA A 72 -12.84 -7.13 -5.86
C ALA A 72 -13.33 -8.10 -6.95
N ALA A 73 -13.61 -7.58 -8.15
CA ALA A 73 -13.96 -8.40 -9.33
C ALA A 73 -12.74 -9.11 -9.96
N PHE A 74 -11.55 -8.90 -9.41
CA PHE A 74 -10.28 -9.44 -9.87
C PHE A 74 -9.54 -10.14 -8.73
N PRO A 75 -8.59 -11.04 -9.02
CA PRO A 75 -7.82 -11.72 -7.98
C PRO A 75 -7.03 -10.73 -7.11
N VAL A 76 -7.14 -10.85 -5.79
CA VAL A 76 -6.25 -10.16 -4.85
C VAL A 76 -5.50 -11.20 -4.05
N ALA A 77 -4.18 -11.08 -3.97
CA ALA A 77 -3.32 -12.10 -3.40
C ALA A 77 -2.18 -11.52 -2.56
N MET A 78 -1.49 -12.39 -1.82
CA MET A 78 -0.41 -11.97 -0.93
C MET A 78 0.57 -13.12 -0.74
N TRP A 79 1.88 -12.84 -0.86
CA TRP A 79 2.89 -13.74 -0.29
C TRP A 79 3.02 -13.43 1.19
N ASP A 80 2.72 -14.39 2.05
CA ASP A 80 3.01 -14.33 3.50
C ASP A 80 4.40 -14.94 3.74
N VAL A 81 5.34 -14.14 4.24
CA VAL A 81 6.69 -14.62 4.60
C VAL A 81 6.83 -14.93 6.10
N GLU A 82 5.74 -14.85 6.85
CA GLU A 82 5.65 -15.24 8.27
C GLU A 82 6.64 -14.50 9.20
N GLN A 83 7.01 -13.28 8.82
CA GLN A 83 7.96 -12.45 9.58
C GLN A 83 7.28 -11.52 10.61
N CYS A 84 5.95 -11.44 10.58
CA CYS A 84 5.13 -10.55 11.41
C CYS A 84 4.35 -11.33 12.48
N ASP A 85 4.01 -10.66 13.60
CA ASP A 85 3.06 -11.21 14.58
C ASP A 85 1.70 -11.46 13.90
N PRO A 86 1.21 -12.72 13.84
CA PRO A 86 -0.04 -13.07 13.17
C PRO A 86 -1.28 -12.31 13.69
N LYS A 87 -1.28 -11.89 14.96
CA LYS A 87 -2.40 -11.17 15.57
C LYS A 87 -2.44 -9.69 15.15
N ARG A 88 -1.28 -9.11 14.87
CA ARG A 88 -1.14 -7.69 14.47
C ARG A 88 -1.00 -7.51 12.96
N CYS A 89 -0.71 -8.59 12.23
CA CYS A 89 -0.54 -8.56 10.79
C CYS A 89 -1.84 -8.19 10.05
N THR A 90 -1.81 -7.07 9.33
CA THR A 90 -2.93 -6.62 8.48
C THR A 90 -3.16 -7.57 7.31
N GLY A 91 -2.11 -8.16 6.73
CA GLY A 91 -2.19 -9.15 5.66
C GLY A 91 -2.96 -10.40 6.06
N ARG A 92 -2.59 -11.02 7.20
CA ARG A 92 -3.34 -12.17 7.74
C ARG A 92 -4.77 -11.80 8.13
N LYS A 93 -5.04 -10.58 8.59
CA LYS A 93 -6.41 -10.11 8.82
C LYS A 93 -7.21 -10.05 7.51
N LEU A 94 -6.64 -9.53 6.43
CA LEU A 94 -7.30 -9.55 5.11
C LEU A 94 -7.61 -10.98 4.64
N ALA A 95 -6.70 -11.93 4.87
CA ALA A 95 -6.91 -13.33 4.52
C ALA A 95 -8.08 -13.93 5.30
N ARG A 96 -8.20 -13.65 6.61
CA ARG A 96 -9.35 -14.07 7.44
C ARG A 96 -10.69 -13.50 6.96
N HIS A 97 -10.68 -12.31 6.35
CA HIS A 97 -11.88 -11.70 5.75
C HIS A 97 -12.12 -12.15 4.29
N ASN A 98 -11.36 -13.14 3.77
CA ASN A 98 -11.42 -13.60 2.38
C ASN A 98 -11.17 -12.48 1.34
N LEU A 99 -10.47 -11.41 1.73
CA LEU A 99 -10.14 -10.30 0.85
C LEU A 99 -8.84 -10.54 0.07
N VAL A 100 -7.97 -11.44 0.53
CA VAL A 100 -6.75 -11.82 -0.18
C VAL A 100 -6.56 -13.34 -0.16
N LYS A 101 -6.02 -13.89 -1.25
CA LYS A 101 -5.56 -15.28 -1.33
C LYS A 101 -4.08 -15.38 -0.98
N LEU A 102 -3.72 -16.31 -0.10
CA LEU A 102 -2.33 -16.56 0.24
C LEU A 102 -1.60 -17.30 -0.89
N LEU A 103 -0.42 -16.82 -1.23
CA LEU A 103 0.49 -17.41 -2.22
C LEU A 103 1.65 -18.09 -1.51
N ARG A 104 2.02 -19.27 -1.99
CA ARG A 104 3.24 -19.96 -1.53
C ARG A 104 4.48 -19.29 -2.14
N LEU A 105 5.61 -19.32 -1.45
CA LEU A 105 6.90 -18.94 -2.05
C LEU A 105 7.16 -19.76 -3.32
N GLY A 106 7.59 -19.11 -4.40
CA GLY A 106 7.76 -19.73 -5.72
C GLY A 106 6.51 -19.76 -6.60
N GLN A 107 5.31 -19.58 -6.02
CA GLN A 107 4.08 -19.44 -6.79
C GLN A 107 4.11 -18.14 -7.60
N ARG A 108 3.66 -18.19 -8.85
CA ARG A 108 3.56 -17.03 -9.74
C ARG A 108 2.26 -16.28 -9.51
N PHE A 109 2.33 -14.96 -9.51
CA PHE A 109 1.16 -14.09 -9.64
C PHE A 109 1.27 -13.30 -10.93
N GLY A 110 0.24 -13.36 -11.77
CA GLY A 110 0.26 -12.78 -13.12
C GLY A 110 0.00 -11.27 -13.17
N GLY A 111 -0.60 -10.70 -12.14
CA GLY A 111 -1.02 -9.30 -12.09
C GLY A 111 0.00 -8.34 -11.55
N LEU A 112 -0.51 -7.19 -11.10
CA LEU A 112 0.29 -6.14 -10.46
C LEU A 112 0.81 -6.63 -9.13
N VAL A 113 2.10 -6.45 -8.87
CA VAL A 113 2.71 -6.84 -7.61
C VAL A 113 3.39 -5.64 -6.99
N LEU A 114 2.97 -5.26 -5.80
CA LEU A 114 3.62 -4.21 -5.02
C LEU A 114 4.85 -4.78 -4.33
N THR A 115 6.02 -4.32 -4.74
CA THR A 115 7.29 -4.87 -4.27
C THR A 115 8.43 -3.86 -4.47
N PRO A 116 9.41 -3.81 -3.55
CA PRO A 116 10.57 -2.92 -3.67
C PRO A 116 11.51 -3.26 -4.84
N VAL A 117 11.29 -4.39 -5.52
CA VAL A 117 12.01 -4.74 -6.76
C VAL A 117 11.34 -4.22 -8.03
N GLY A 118 10.24 -3.46 -7.91
CA GLY A 118 9.59 -2.78 -9.02
C GLY A 118 10.48 -1.69 -9.63
N GLU A 119 10.16 -1.35 -10.88
CA GLU A 119 10.87 -0.32 -11.65
C GLU A 119 9.98 0.88 -11.99
N LEU A 120 8.66 0.68 -11.97
CA LEU A 120 7.66 1.68 -12.27
C LEU A 120 6.76 1.88 -11.05
N CYS A 121 6.37 3.11 -10.77
CA CYS A 121 5.30 3.37 -9.82
C CYS A 121 3.96 2.93 -10.40
N VAL A 122 3.06 2.51 -9.51
CA VAL A 122 1.65 2.33 -9.85
C VAL A 122 1.10 3.64 -10.41
N SER A 123 0.33 3.55 -11.49
CA SER A 123 -0.37 4.69 -12.09
C SER A 123 -1.71 4.26 -12.66
N PRO A 124 -2.61 5.19 -13.04
CA PRO A 124 -3.90 4.83 -13.65
C PRO A 124 -3.80 3.95 -14.90
N LYS A 125 -2.66 3.95 -15.61
CA LYS A 125 -2.37 3.02 -16.71
C LYS A 125 -2.41 1.54 -16.32
N ASP A 126 -2.23 1.24 -15.05
CA ASP A 126 -2.25 -0.12 -14.54
C ASP A 126 -3.68 -0.66 -14.33
N ARG A 127 -4.73 0.17 -14.53
CA ARG A 127 -6.14 -0.22 -14.35
C ARG A 127 -6.55 -1.46 -15.13
N LEU A 128 -6.16 -1.59 -16.40
CA LEU A 128 -6.50 -2.76 -17.20
C LEU A 128 -5.77 -4.03 -16.71
N THR A 129 -4.49 -3.91 -16.37
CA THR A 129 -3.72 -5.01 -15.76
C THR A 129 -4.35 -5.47 -14.45
N LEU A 130 -4.83 -4.52 -13.64
CA LEU A 130 -5.52 -4.81 -12.38
C LEU A 130 -6.83 -5.60 -12.63
N ILE A 131 -7.64 -5.18 -13.60
CA ILE A 131 -8.90 -5.87 -13.96
C ILE A 131 -8.61 -7.28 -14.48
N ASP A 132 -7.68 -7.42 -15.42
CA ASP A 132 -7.45 -8.69 -16.14
C ASP A 132 -6.69 -9.71 -15.29
N HIS A 133 -5.82 -9.25 -14.39
CA HIS A 133 -4.84 -10.12 -13.72
C HIS A 133 -4.76 -9.93 -12.21
N GLY A 134 -5.38 -8.88 -11.66
CA GLY A 134 -5.43 -8.65 -10.22
C GLY A 134 -4.22 -7.93 -9.63
N ALA A 135 -4.20 -7.87 -8.30
CA ALA A 135 -3.12 -7.27 -7.50
C ALA A 135 -2.58 -8.24 -6.44
N ALA A 136 -1.29 -8.10 -6.12
CA ALA A 136 -0.69 -8.78 -4.99
C ALA A 136 0.30 -7.89 -4.22
N VAL A 137 0.47 -8.22 -2.94
CA VAL A 137 1.43 -7.61 -2.02
C VAL A 137 2.38 -8.67 -1.44
N VAL A 138 3.49 -8.22 -0.88
CA VAL A 138 4.41 -9.05 -0.09
C VAL A 138 4.24 -8.66 1.38
N ASP A 139 3.76 -9.58 2.20
CA ASP A 139 3.56 -9.38 3.64
C ASP A 139 4.81 -9.77 4.41
N CYS A 140 5.74 -8.81 4.48
CA CYS A 140 7.00 -8.91 5.20
C CYS A 140 7.10 -7.85 6.30
N SER A 141 8.01 -8.07 7.24
CA SER A 141 8.34 -7.04 8.23
C SER A 141 9.23 -5.98 7.59
N TRP A 142 8.93 -4.70 7.84
CA TRP A 142 9.82 -3.60 7.45
C TRP A 142 11.24 -3.76 8.03
N ALA A 143 11.36 -4.37 9.21
CA ALA A 143 12.66 -4.63 9.85
C ALA A 143 13.48 -5.76 9.19
N LYS A 144 12.87 -6.56 8.30
CA LYS A 144 13.48 -7.74 7.66
C LYS A 144 13.39 -7.66 6.14
N LEU A 145 13.33 -6.45 5.58
CA LEU A 145 13.20 -6.23 4.14
C LEU A 145 14.38 -6.87 3.38
N GLU A 146 15.60 -6.66 3.86
CA GLU A 146 16.83 -7.21 3.24
C GLU A 146 16.90 -8.74 3.28
N GLU A 147 16.29 -9.35 4.30
CA GLU A 147 16.20 -10.82 4.44
C GLU A 147 15.06 -11.42 3.61
N THR A 148 14.16 -10.58 3.07
CA THR A 148 12.96 -11.05 2.37
C THR A 148 13.33 -11.62 1.00
N PRO A 149 12.96 -12.87 0.68
CA PRO A 149 13.41 -13.55 -0.53
C PRO A 149 12.62 -13.12 -1.78
N PHE A 150 12.66 -11.83 -2.14
CA PHE A 150 11.93 -11.27 -3.29
C PHE A 150 12.24 -12.02 -4.60
N GLY A 151 13.47 -12.51 -4.78
CA GLY A 151 13.86 -13.30 -5.96
C GLY A 151 13.11 -14.64 -6.11
N ARG A 152 12.51 -15.16 -5.05
CA ARG A 152 11.66 -16.37 -5.09
C ARG A 152 10.20 -16.07 -5.41
N MET A 153 9.80 -14.81 -5.46
CA MET A 153 8.43 -14.38 -5.76
C MET A 153 8.33 -14.02 -7.25
N LYS A 154 7.56 -14.80 -8.01
CA LYS A 154 7.45 -14.62 -9.46
C LYS A 154 6.34 -13.61 -9.78
N ALA A 155 6.69 -12.32 -9.77
CA ALA A 155 5.80 -11.22 -10.12
C ALA A 155 5.60 -11.07 -11.63
N GLY A 156 4.37 -10.83 -12.07
CA GLY A 156 4.02 -10.54 -13.46
C GLY A 156 4.34 -9.10 -13.84
N TYR A 157 3.76 -8.16 -13.10
CA TYR A 157 3.95 -6.71 -13.29
C TYR A 157 4.37 -6.06 -11.97
N PRO A 158 5.66 -6.13 -11.59
CA PRO A 158 6.13 -5.50 -10.37
C PRO A 158 6.01 -3.97 -10.45
N ARG A 159 5.54 -3.36 -9.37
CA ARG A 159 5.34 -1.92 -9.21
C ARG A 159 5.83 -1.45 -7.85
N LEU A 160 6.34 -0.23 -7.82
CA LEU A 160 6.58 0.54 -6.62
C LEU A 160 5.32 1.30 -6.23
N LEU A 161 5.13 1.56 -4.94
CA LEU A 161 4.16 2.55 -4.49
C LEU A 161 4.82 3.93 -4.48
N PRO A 162 4.11 5.00 -4.89
CA PRO A 162 4.61 6.35 -4.73
C PRO A 162 4.62 6.77 -3.25
N TYR A 163 5.24 7.93 -2.98
CA TYR A 163 5.24 8.51 -1.64
C TYR A 163 3.82 8.65 -1.10
N LEU A 164 3.58 8.05 0.07
CA LEU A 164 2.38 8.11 0.87
C LEU A 164 2.77 7.93 2.33
N VAL A 165 1.97 8.47 3.24
CA VAL A 165 2.21 8.44 4.68
C VAL A 165 1.33 7.38 5.32
N ALA A 166 1.93 6.56 6.19
CA ALA A 166 1.21 5.52 6.90
C ALA A 166 0.24 6.10 7.94
N ALA A 167 -0.97 5.53 7.99
CA ALA A 167 -1.97 5.78 9.04
C ALA A 167 -2.13 4.57 9.98
N ASN A 168 -1.48 3.44 9.69
CA ASN A 168 -1.49 2.29 10.59
C ASN A 168 -0.84 2.62 11.96
N PRO A 169 -1.34 2.05 13.08
CA PRO A 169 -0.86 2.41 14.42
C PRO A 169 0.62 2.14 14.70
N VAL A 170 1.26 1.25 13.93
CA VAL A 170 2.66 0.87 14.14
C VAL A 170 3.60 1.92 13.54
N ASN A 171 3.22 2.49 12.39
CA ASN A 171 4.06 3.39 11.61
C ASN A 171 3.36 4.73 11.33
N TYR A 172 2.41 5.16 12.15
CA TYR A 172 1.64 6.37 11.91
C TYR A 172 2.55 7.57 11.65
N GLY A 173 2.26 8.33 10.59
CA GLY A 173 3.04 9.50 10.19
C GLY A 173 4.35 9.16 9.46
N LYS A 174 4.77 7.89 9.41
CA LYS A 174 6.02 7.52 8.74
C LYS A 174 5.82 7.42 7.23
N PRO A 175 6.71 8.02 6.43
CA PRO A 175 6.64 7.94 4.98
C PRO A 175 6.92 6.52 4.49
N CYS A 176 6.18 6.08 3.47
CA CYS A 176 6.34 4.82 2.76
C CYS A 176 6.25 3.52 3.58
N LYS A 177 6.11 3.58 4.92
CA LYS A 177 5.99 2.42 5.83
C LYS A 177 4.55 1.91 5.93
N LEU A 178 3.93 1.72 4.76
CA LEU A 178 2.56 1.28 4.61
C LEU A 178 2.39 -0.17 5.06
N SER A 179 1.21 -0.48 5.57
CA SER A 179 0.76 -1.86 5.80
C SER A 179 0.21 -2.49 4.51
N CYS A 180 0.05 -3.82 4.49
CA CYS A 180 -0.49 -4.55 3.33
C CYS A 180 -1.88 -4.03 2.88
N VAL A 181 -2.74 -3.64 3.82
CA VAL A 181 -4.06 -3.08 3.47
C VAL A 181 -3.95 -1.68 2.87
N GLU A 182 -3.09 -0.81 3.41
CA GLU A 182 -2.86 0.53 2.86
C GLU A 182 -2.24 0.47 1.47
N ALA A 183 -1.29 -0.46 1.27
CA ALA A 183 -0.66 -0.72 -0.01
C ALA A 183 -1.67 -1.14 -1.08
N LEU A 184 -2.54 -2.11 -0.77
CA LEU A 184 -3.62 -2.53 -1.68
C LEU A 184 -4.62 -1.40 -1.93
N ALA A 185 -5.05 -0.70 -0.88
CA ALA A 185 -5.99 0.40 -0.99
C ALA A 185 -5.43 1.54 -1.86
N ALA A 186 -4.14 1.88 -1.73
CA ALA A 186 -3.47 2.86 -2.57
C ALA A 186 -3.54 2.46 -4.06
N VAL A 187 -3.26 1.20 -4.40
CA VAL A 187 -3.36 0.71 -5.78
C VAL A 187 -4.78 0.83 -6.31
N PHE A 188 -5.76 0.39 -5.53
CA PHE A 188 -7.16 0.45 -5.93
C PHE A 188 -7.57 1.90 -6.15
N TYR A 189 -7.21 2.80 -5.25
CA TYR A 189 -7.50 4.23 -5.36
C TYR A 189 -6.87 4.84 -6.61
N ILE A 190 -5.56 4.67 -6.78
CA ILE A 190 -4.81 5.23 -7.93
C ILE A 190 -5.36 4.67 -9.25
N CYS A 191 -5.75 3.39 -9.29
CA CYS A 191 -6.33 2.79 -10.49
C CYS A 191 -7.82 3.12 -10.69
N GLY A 192 -8.43 3.97 -9.85
CA GLY A 192 -9.81 4.43 -9.99
C GLY A 192 -10.88 3.49 -9.41
N PHE A 193 -10.52 2.64 -8.45
CA PHE A 193 -11.42 1.78 -7.66
C PHE A 193 -11.53 2.32 -6.23
N LYS A 194 -11.95 3.58 -6.09
CA LYS A 194 -11.97 4.31 -4.80
C LYS A 194 -12.87 3.63 -3.76
N ASP A 195 -14.05 3.16 -4.16
CA ASP A 195 -14.97 2.48 -3.24
C ASP A 195 -14.43 1.14 -2.74
N LEU A 196 -13.69 0.41 -3.59
CA LEU A 196 -12.99 -0.82 -3.20
C LEU A 196 -11.84 -0.52 -2.23
N ALA A 197 -11.09 0.57 -2.46
CA ALA A 197 -10.07 1.01 -1.52
C ALA A 197 -10.68 1.30 -0.13
N GLN A 198 -11.80 2.03 -0.10
CA GLN A 198 -12.54 2.31 1.12
C GLN A 198 -13.08 1.05 1.79
N SER A 199 -13.58 0.06 1.02
CA SER A 199 -14.11 -1.19 1.57
C SER A 199 -13.04 -2.07 2.22
N TYR A 200 -11.81 -2.07 1.69
CA TYR A 200 -10.67 -2.76 2.30
C TYR A 200 -10.24 -2.09 3.61
N LEU A 201 -10.15 -0.76 3.60
CA LEU A 201 -9.75 0.03 4.77
C LEU A 201 -10.80 -0.01 5.89
N SER A 202 -12.09 -0.10 5.56
CA SER A 202 -13.18 -0.12 6.56
C SER A 202 -13.11 -1.29 7.53
N LYS A 203 -12.37 -2.37 7.19
CA LYS A 203 -12.10 -3.50 8.10
C LYS A 203 -11.16 -3.13 9.25
N PHE A 204 -10.58 -1.93 9.24
CA PHE A 204 -9.64 -1.42 10.22
C PHE A 204 -10.18 -0.11 10.79
N LYS A 205 -10.29 0.01 12.14
CA LYS A 205 -10.83 1.20 12.80
C LYS A 205 -10.12 2.50 12.37
N TRP A 206 -8.80 2.43 12.19
CA TRP A 206 -7.94 3.52 11.72
C TRP A 206 -7.89 3.69 10.20
N GLY A 207 -8.49 2.77 9.42
CA GLY A 207 -8.28 2.68 7.97
C GLY A 207 -8.74 3.91 7.21
N LYS A 208 -9.82 4.56 7.63
CA LYS A 208 -10.30 5.81 7.00
C LYS A 208 -9.26 6.94 7.06
N THR A 209 -8.47 6.98 8.14
CA THR A 209 -7.40 7.97 8.32
C THR A 209 -6.36 7.88 7.21
N PHE A 210 -6.11 6.72 6.62
CA PHE A 210 -5.18 6.59 5.50
C PHE A 210 -5.57 7.44 4.30
N ILE A 211 -6.85 7.41 3.89
CA ILE A 211 -7.34 8.22 2.78
C ILE A 211 -7.31 9.70 3.16
N THR A 212 -7.79 10.07 4.36
CA THR A 212 -7.80 11.46 4.81
C THR A 212 -6.38 12.05 4.84
N LEU A 213 -5.43 11.32 5.40
CA LEU A 213 -4.02 11.74 5.52
C LEU A 213 -3.35 11.95 4.17
N ASN A 214 -3.72 11.15 3.17
CA ASN A 214 -3.10 11.16 1.85
C ASN A 214 -4.02 11.72 0.75
N PHE A 215 -5.11 12.40 1.11
CA PHE A 215 -6.19 12.70 0.17
C PHE A 215 -5.71 13.47 -1.05
N GLU A 216 -4.94 14.54 -0.82
CA GLU A 216 -4.39 15.37 -1.89
C GLU A 216 -3.53 14.56 -2.87
N LEU A 217 -2.59 13.77 -2.35
CA LEU A 217 -1.71 12.93 -3.17
C LEU A 217 -2.49 11.85 -3.90
N LEU A 218 -3.42 11.16 -3.21
CA LEU A 218 -4.24 10.10 -3.82
C LEU A 218 -5.12 10.65 -4.96
N GLU A 219 -5.70 11.85 -4.80
CA GLU A 219 -6.45 12.52 -5.87
C GLU A 219 -5.55 12.88 -7.06
N LYS A 220 -4.42 13.56 -6.81
CA LYS A 220 -3.44 13.91 -7.85
C LYS A 220 -2.94 12.65 -8.58
N TYR A 221 -2.58 11.60 -7.85
CA TYR A 221 -2.11 10.34 -8.43
C TYR A 221 -3.19 9.62 -9.25
N SER A 222 -4.44 9.58 -8.76
CA SER A 222 -5.56 8.95 -9.49
C SER A 222 -5.93 9.67 -10.79
N SER A 223 -5.54 10.94 -10.91
CA SER A 223 -5.75 11.78 -12.11
C SER A 223 -4.53 11.81 -13.05
N SER A 224 -3.43 11.15 -12.67
CA SER A 224 -2.19 11.13 -13.45
C SER A 224 -2.27 10.21 -14.68
N SER A 225 -1.38 10.42 -15.63
CA SER A 225 -1.33 9.66 -16.88
C SER A 225 -0.21 8.62 -16.92
N SER A 226 0.77 8.66 -16.02
CA SER A 226 1.91 7.74 -16.04
C SER A 226 2.70 7.67 -14.73
N SER A 227 3.58 6.68 -14.63
CA SER A 227 4.55 6.57 -13.53
C SER A 227 5.48 7.78 -13.42
N GLU A 228 5.84 8.42 -14.53
CA GLU A 228 6.66 9.63 -14.53
C GLU A 228 5.92 10.81 -13.91
N GLU A 229 4.64 10.96 -14.23
CA GLU A 229 3.81 12.03 -13.69
C GLU A 229 3.57 11.82 -12.20
N ILE A 230 3.34 10.58 -11.76
CA ILE A 230 3.29 10.21 -10.34
C ILE A 230 4.54 10.69 -9.59
N LEU A 231 5.73 10.45 -10.14
CA LEU A 231 6.99 10.88 -9.52
C LEU A 231 7.19 12.38 -9.57
N ARG A 232 6.74 13.05 -10.63
CA ARG A 232 6.78 14.51 -10.70
C ARG A 232 5.93 15.11 -9.56
N ILE A 233 4.68 14.65 -9.44
CA ILE A 233 3.74 15.06 -8.39
C ILE A 233 4.34 14.84 -6.99
N GLN A 234 4.90 13.65 -6.74
CA GLN A 234 5.45 13.36 -5.42
C GLN A 234 6.65 14.26 -5.09
N ASN A 235 7.53 14.52 -6.08
CA ASN A 235 8.73 15.31 -5.86
C ASN A 235 8.39 16.79 -5.65
N GLU A 236 7.40 17.31 -6.38
CA GLU A 236 6.84 18.65 -6.16
C GLU A 236 6.27 18.78 -4.75
N TYR A 237 5.42 17.81 -4.34
CA TYR A 237 4.84 17.79 -2.99
C TYR A 237 5.91 17.77 -1.89
N LEU A 238 6.99 16.99 -2.07
CA LEU A 238 8.07 16.89 -1.09
C LEU A 238 8.92 18.17 -1.03
N ALA A 239 9.19 18.81 -2.17
CA ALA A 239 9.89 20.08 -2.22
C ALA A 239 9.09 21.20 -1.52
N GLU A 240 7.78 21.28 -1.79
CA GLU A 240 6.88 22.23 -1.11
C GLU A 240 6.87 22.00 0.40
N ALA A 241 6.77 20.74 0.84
CA ALA A 241 6.80 20.39 2.25
C ALA A 241 8.14 20.71 2.93
N GLU A 242 9.27 20.60 2.22
CA GLU A 242 10.58 21.03 2.71
C GLU A 242 10.65 22.55 2.83
N GLU A 243 10.23 23.30 1.81
CA GLU A 243 10.20 24.76 1.85
C GLU A 243 9.32 25.30 2.97
N GLU A 244 8.11 24.75 3.18
CA GLU A 244 7.23 25.14 4.28
C GLU A 244 7.88 24.94 5.65
N LYS A 245 8.67 23.88 5.83
CA LYS A 245 9.41 23.66 7.09
C LYS A 245 10.49 24.71 7.29
N LEU A 246 11.25 25.05 6.26
CA LEU A 246 12.31 26.07 6.36
C LEU A 246 11.76 27.46 6.71
N HIS A 247 10.53 27.78 6.29
CA HIS A 247 9.91 29.08 6.59
C HIS A 247 9.14 29.12 7.92
N ARG A 248 8.87 27.96 8.53
CA ARG A 248 8.20 27.85 9.84
C ARG A 248 9.17 27.61 11.02
N GLY A 249 10.46 27.40 10.75
CA GLY A 249 11.53 27.30 11.75
C GLY A 249 12.20 28.63 12.02
#